data_AF-A0AA86GNQ2-F1
#
_entry.id   AF-A0AA86GNQ2-F1
#
_cell.length_a   1.000
_cell.length_b   1.000
_cell.length_c   1.000
_cell.angle_alpha   90.00
_cell.angle_beta   90.00
_cell.angle_gamma   90.00
#
_symmetry.space_group_name_H-M   'P 1'
#
loop_
_entity.id
_entity.type
_entity.pdbx_description
1 polymer ?
#
loop_
_entity_poly.entity_id
_entity_poly.type
_entity_poly.pdbx_seq_one_letter_code
_entity_poly.pdbx_strand_id
1 'polypeptide(L)'
;MRAVADDGYSAIERLEHSPLADDQMLALALRLSDRRTPGEPMEAVLDRHFRVDASPVAQEAQRRAVWRAVDANGLPIERGSHAVANLERRLAGREGDLDRALRRHAALYSSLWCDPRIGASASARRVMLAMVSLLHEREATPRFVPRGGRRTI
;
A
#
# COMPACT_ATOMS: atom_id res chain seq x y z
N MET A 1 23.50 -16.29 1.57
CA MET A 1 22.18 -16.91 1.30
C MET A 1 21.31 -16.65 2.54
N ARG A 2 20.36 -15.71 2.48
CA ARG A 2 19.53 -15.35 3.65
C ARG A 2 18.54 -16.50 3.92
N ALA A 3 18.46 -16.93 5.17
CA ALA A 3 17.60 -18.03 5.60
C ALA A 3 16.14 -17.79 5.14
N VAL A 4 15.57 -18.78 4.47
CA VAL A 4 14.11 -18.92 4.36
C VAL A 4 13.65 -19.09 5.81
N ALA A 5 12.91 -18.12 6.35
CA ALA A 5 12.26 -18.29 7.64
C ALA A 5 11.39 -19.57 7.57
N ASP A 6 11.34 -20.32 8.66
CA ASP A 6 10.70 -21.65 8.79
C ASP A 6 9.14 -21.57 8.75
N ASP A 7 8.62 -20.50 8.15
CA ASP A 7 7.20 -20.15 8.07
C ASP A 7 6.51 -20.67 6.80
N GLY A 8 7.25 -21.41 5.95
CA GLY A 8 6.74 -22.02 4.73
C GLY A 8 6.47 -21.04 3.58
N TYR A 9 6.73 -19.74 3.76
CA TYR A 9 6.53 -18.74 2.70
C TYR A 9 7.78 -18.54 1.84
N SER A 10 7.58 -18.48 0.52
CA SER A 10 8.58 -17.97 -0.41
C SER A 10 8.83 -16.47 -0.20
N ALA A 11 9.95 -15.97 -0.74
CA ALA A 11 10.27 -14.55 -0.64
C ALA A 11 9.21 -13.65 -1.30
N ILE A 12 8.61 -14.09 -2.42
CA ILE A 12 7.53 -13.36 -3.10
C ILE A 12 6.27 -13.34 -2.24
N GLU A 13 5.88 -14.48 -1.67
CA GLU A 13 4.70 -14.56 -0.81
C GLU A 13 4.83 -13.69 0.44
N ARG A 14 6.03 -13.61 1.04
CA ARG A 14 6.25 -12.67 2.17
C ARG A 14 6.01 -11.23 1.78
N LEU A 15 6.44 -10.83 0.59
CA LEU A 15 6.17 -9.49 0.06
C LEU A 15 4.66 -9.28 -0.19
N GLU A 16 3.98 -10.29 -0.73
CA GLU A 16 2.52 -10.26 -0.97
C GLU A 16 1.70 -10.15 0.34
N HIS A 17 2.26 -10.54 1.48
CA HIS A 17 1.67 -10.34 2.81
C HIS A 17 1.98 -8.97 3.43
N SER A 18 2.94 -8.21 2.91
CA SER A 18 3.22 -6.85 3.37
C SER A 18 2.15 -5.88 2.87
N PRO A 19 1.58 -5.00 3.70
CA PRO A 19 0.64 -4.00 3.22
C PRO A 19 1.29 -2.85 2.46
N LEU A 20 2.63 -2.77 2.40
CA LEU A 20 3.34 -1.63 1.85
C LEU A 20 3.40 -1.67 0.32
N ALA A 21 3.08 -0.56 -0.33
CA ALA A 21 3.05 -0.46 -1.79
C ALA A 21 4.38 -0.86 -2.46
N ASP A 22 5.51 -0.42 -1.91
CA ASP A 22 6.85 -0.78 -2.45
C ASP A 22 7.08 -2.30 -2.45
N ASP A 23 6.64 -3.00 -1.39
CA ASP A 23 6.81 -4.44 -1.26
C ASP A 23 5.89 -5.18 -2.26
N GLN A 24 4.68 -4.65 -2.48
CA GLN A 24 3.74 -5.18 -3.47
C GLN A 24 4.24 -4.99 -4.91
N MET A 25 4.83 -3.84 -5.20
CA MET A 25 5.45 -3.57 -6.50
C MET A 25 6.67 -4.47 -6.73
N LEU A 26 7.47 -4.71 -5.69
CA LEU A 26 8.59 -5.66 -5.77
C LEU A 26 8.10 -7.10 -5.99
N ALA A 27 7.07 -7.54 -5.26
CA ALA A 27 6.46 -8.86 -5.45
C ALA A 27 5.98 -9.05 -6.90
N LEU A 28 5.28 -8.04 -7.43
CA LEU A 28 4.79 -8.05 -8.80
C LEU A 28 5.94 -8.07 -9.82
N ALA A 29 6.97 -7.25 -9.62
CA ALA A 29 8.15 -7.25 -10.48
C ALA A 29 8.83 -8.63 -10.52
N LEU A 30 8.95 -9.30 -9.37
CA LEU A 30 9.49 -10.66 -9.28
C LEU A 30 8.59 -11.69 -9.95
N ARG A 31 7.25 -11.55 -9.87
CA ARG A 31 6.31 -12.42 -10.60
C ARG A 31 6.40 -12.23 -12.11
N LEU A 32 6.71 -11.02 -12.56
CA LEU A 32 6.77 -10.67 -13.98
C LEU A 32 8.16 -10.88 -14.59
N SER A 33 9.22 -11.08 -13.80
CA SER A 33 10.59 -11.23 -14.31
C SER A 33 10.74 -12.40 -15.26
N ASP A 34 9.99 -13.48 -15.05
CA ASP A 34 10.02 -14.67 -15.91
C ASP A 34 9.38 -14.44 -17.27
N ARG A 35 8.58 -13.37 -17.41
CA ARG A 35 7.89 -12.99 -18.66
C ARG A 35 8.61 -11.88 -19.41
N ARG A 36 9.79 -11.48 -18.93
CA ARG A 36 10.57 -10.37 -19.46
C ARG A 36 11.36 -10.81 -20.68
N THR A 37 11.37 -9.98 -21.73
CA THR A 37 12.28 -10.22 -22.86
C THR A 37 13.73 -9.88 -22.47
N PRO A 38 14.74 -10.57 -23.01
CA PRO A 38 16.14 -10.25 -22.72
C PRO A 38 16.46 -8.78 -23.00
N GLY A 39 17.06 -8.09 -22.03
CA GLY A 39 17.44 -6.67 -22.15
C GLY A 39 16.32 -5.66 -21.86
N GLU A 40 15.08 -6.10 -21.62
CA GLU A 40 14.00 -5.19 -21.24
C GLU A 40 14.14 -4.72 -19.79
N PRO A 41 14.05 -3.40 -19.51
CA PRO A 41 14.06 -2.88 -18.14
C PRO A 41 12.76 -3.24 -17.42
N MET A 42 12.84 -3.50 -16.11
CA MET A 42 11.66 -3.93 -15.32
C MET A 42 10.57 -2.85 -15.29
N GLU A 43 10.97 -1.58 -15.34
CA GLU A 43 10.09 -0.43 -15.42
C GLU A 43 9.18 -0.50 -16.65
N ALA A 44 9.70 -0.93 -17.80
CA ALA A 44 8.91 -1.08 -19.03
C ALA A 44 7.93 -2.27 -18.93
N VAL A 45 8.33 -3.35 -18.24
CA VAL A 45 7.45 -4.50 -17.97
C VAL A 45 6.27 -4.08 -17.10
N LEU A 46 6.56 -3.35 -16.01
CA LEU A 46 5.54 -2.83 -15.09
C LEU A 46 4.62 -1.83 -15.80
N ASP A 47 5.17 -0.89 -16.57
CA ASP A 47 4.38 0.07 -17.33
C ASP A 47 3.42 -0.63 -18.30
N ARG A 48 3.91 -1.63 -19.05
CA ARG A 48 3.04 -2.45 -19.92
C ARG A 48 1.95 -3.19 -19.14
N HIS A 49 2.28 -3.74 -17.97
CA HIS A 49 1.33 -4.46 -17.12
C HIS A 49 0.20 -3.55 -16.60
N PHE A 50 0.53 -2.32 -16.20
CA PHE A 50 -0.44 -1.37 -15.67
C PHE A 50 -1.17 -0.54 -16.75
N ARG A 51 -0.68 -0.54 -17.99
CA ARG A 51 -1.33 0.13 -19.14
C ARG A 51 -2.70 -0.46 -19.48
N VAL A 52 -2.92 -1.74 -19.19
CA VAL A 52 -4.23 -2.36 -19.30
C VAL A 52 -5.00 -2.11 -18.01
N ASP A 53 -6.14 -1.43 -18.12
CA ASP A 53 -7.00 -1.17 -16.98
C ASP A 53 -7.42 -2.48 -16.29
N ALA A 54 -7.42 -2.46 -14.96
CA ALA A 54 -7.93 -3.59 -14.19
C ALA A 54 -9.43 -3.76 -14.48
N SER A 55 -9.84 -5.01 -14.77
CA SER A 55 -11.25 -5.36 -14.98
C SER A 55 -12.13 -4.82 -13.84
N PRO A 56 -13.17 -4.00 -14.13
CA PRO A 56 -14.07 -3.48 -13.10
C PRO A 56 -14.74 -4.59 -12.29
N VAL A 57 -15.06 -5.72 -12.94
CA VAL A 57 -15.66 -6.89 -12.30
C VAL A 57 -14.67 -7.54 -11.33
N ALA A 58 -13.40 -7.68 -11.72
CA ALA A 58 -12.38 -8.23 -10.84
C ALA A 58 -12.09 -7.32 -9.64
N GLN A 59 -12.05 -6.00 -9.86
CA GLN A 59 -11.93 -5.02 -8.76
C GLN A 59 -13.10 -5.13 -7.79
N GLU A 60 -14.35 -5.17 -8.28
CA GLU A 60 -15.52 -5.28 -7.41
C GLU A 60 -15.58 -6.62 -6.67
N ALA A 61 -15.18 -7.72 -7.32
CA ALA A 61 -15.02 -9.01 -6.64
C ALA A 61 -13.99 -8.92 -5.50
N GLN A 62 -12.86 -8.24 -5.73
CA GLN A 62 -11.84 -8.00 -4.71
C GLN A 62 -12.38 -7.16 -3.55
N ARG A 63 -13.13 -6.08 -3.85
CA ARG A 63 -13.77 -5.24 -2.82
C ARG A 63 -14.71 -6.05 -1.95
N ARG A 64 -15.59 -6.84 -2.55
CA ARG A 64 -16.54 -7.69 -1.82
C ARG A 64 -15.86 -8.74 -0.97
N ALA A 65 -14.78 -9.35 -1.47
CA ALA A 65 -14.01 -10.34 -0.71
C ALA A 65 -13.40 -9.72 0.56
N VAL A 66 -12.81 -8.52 0.44
CA VAL A 66 -12.26 -7.79 1.58
C VAL A 66 -13.35 -7.34 2.54
N TRP A 67 -14.45 -6.77 2.05
CA TRP A 67 -15.57 -6.31 2.89
C TRP A 67 -16.20 -7.46 3.67
N ARG A 68 -16.46 -8.62 3.06
CA ARG A 68 -16.92 -9.81 3.78
C ARG A 68 -15.98 -10.20 4.92
N ALA A 69 -14.67 -10.10 4.70
CA ALA A 69 -13.68 -10.40 5.73
C ALA A 69 -13.63 -9.31 6.82
N VAL A 70 -13.93 -8.05 6.48
CA VAL A 70 -14.11 -6.95 7.44
C VAL A 70 -15.38 -7.14 8.25
N ASP A 71 -16.52 -7.48 7.65
CA ASP A 71 -17.77 -7.73 8.37
C ASP A 71 -17.60 -8.84 9.41
N ALA A 72 -16.84 -9.88 9.08
CA ALA A 72 -16.59 -11.00 9.98
C ALA A 72 -15.57 -10.70 11.10
N ASN A 73 -14.62 -9.78 10.90
CA ASN A 73 -13.44 -9.66 11.77
C ASN A 73 -13.01 -8.21 12.08
N GLY A 74 -13.80 -7.21 11.70
CA GLY A 74 -13.46 -5.79 11.76
C GLY A 74 -12.33 -5.36 10.81
N LEU A 75 -12.01 -4.06 10.83
CA LEU A 75 -10.77 -3.56 10.23
C LEU A 75 -9.60 -3.77 11.20
N PRO A 76 -8.44 -4.23 10.73
CA PRO A 76 -7.26 -4.44 11.59
C PRO A 76 -6.55 -3.10 11.87
N ILE A 77 -7.21 -2.21 12.62
CA ILE A 77 -6.76 -0.83 12.86
C ILE A 77 -5.36 -0.78 13.47
N GLU A 78 -5.04 -1.62 14.47
CA GLU A 78 -3.72 -1.65 15.10
C GLU A 78 -2.60 -1.97 14.09
N ARG A 79 -2.80 -2.97 13.23
CA ARG A 79 -1.85 -3.31 12.16
C ARG A 79 -1.75 -2.21 11.12
N GLY A 80 -2.88 -1.58 10.78
CA GLY A 80 -2.95 -0.40 9.92
C GLY A 80 -2.10 0.75 10.47
N SER A 81 -2.29 1.10 11.75
CA SER A 81 -1.54 2.14 12.45
C SER A 81 -0.04 1.86 12.45
N HIS A 82 0.35 0.61 12.72
CA HIS A 82 1.76 0.22 12.69
C HIS A 82 2.36 0.31 11.27
N ALA A 83 1.59 -0.02 10.24
CA ALA A 83 1.99 0.11 8.84
C ALA A 83 2.09 1.59 8.41
N VAL A 84 1.14 2.45 8.81
CA VAL A 84 1.20 3.90 8.58
C VAL A 84 2.42 4.50 9.27
N ALA A 85 2.68 4.16 10.54
CA ALA A 85 3.87 4.65 11.25
C ALA A 85 5.18 4.21 10.56
N ASN A 86 5.22 2.99 10.01
CA ASN A 86 6.36 2.54 9.20
C ASN A 86 6.51 3.37 7.92
N LEU A 87 5.42 3.60 7.20
CA LEU A 87 5.39 4.46 6.02
C LEU A 87 5.90 5.87 6.33
N GLU A 88 5.41 6.48 7.42
CA GLU A 88 5.86 7.81 7.87
C GLU A 88 7.36 7.87 8.10
N ARG A 89 7.93 6.89 8.81
CA ARG A 89 9.39 6.83 9.05
C ARG A 89 10.17 6.70 7.75
N ARG A 90 9.68 5.92 6.77
CA ARG A 90 10.31 5.78 5.46
C ARG A 90 10.29 7.09 4.66
N LEU A 91 9.20 7.85 4.75
CA LEU A 91 9.02 9.10 4.01
C LEU A 91 9.76 10.28 4.67
N ALA A 92 9.80 10.35 6.00
CA ALA A 92 10.45 11.45 6.73
C ALA A 92 11.95 11.59 6.40
N GLY A 93 12.62 10.50 6.01
CA GLY A 93 14.02 10.52 5.58
C GLY A 93 14.25 10.81 4.09
N ARG A 94 13.19 11.00 3.28
CA ARG A 94 13.27 11.08 1.81
C ARG A 94 12.51 12.24 1.21
N GLU A 95 11.43 12.68 1.86
CA GLU A 95 10.50 13.67 1.33
C GLU A 95 10.60 14.98 2.12
N GLY A 96 10.73 16.11 1.42
CA GLY A 96 10.76 17.43 2.05
C GLY A 96 9.40 17.88 2.61
N ASP A 97 8.30 17.31 2.11
CA ASP A 97 6.93 17.58 2.57
C ASP A 97 6.24 16.25 2.87
N LEU A 98 6.34 15.84 4.15
CA LEU A 98 5.79 14.59 4.64
C LEU A 98 4.26 14.53 4.48
N ASP A 99 3.56 15.62 4.75
CA ASP A 99 2.09 15.64 4.68
C ASP A 99 1.63 15.44 3.25
N ARG A 100 2.24 16.13 2.28
CA ARG A 100 1.94 15.90 0.86
C ARG A 100 2.29 14.48 0.43
N ALA A 101 3.39 13.92 0.92
CA ALA A 101 3.76 12.54 0.62
C ALA A 101 2.74 11.53 1.16
N LEU A 102 2.23 11.74 2.37
CA LEU A 102 1.20 10.90 2.98
C LEU A 102 -0.13 10.98 2.22
N ARG A 103 -0.56 12.17 1.79
CA ARG A 103 -1.76 12.33 0.94
C ARG A 103 -1.66 11.56 -0.38
N ARG A 104 -0.49 11.62 -1.04
CA ARG A 104 -0.23 10.83 -2.27
C ARG A 104 -0.35 9.33 -1.99
N HIS A 105 0.15 8.87 -0.85
CA HIS A 105 0.03 7.46 -0.47
C HIS A 105 -1.41 7.08 -0.11
N ALA A 106 -2.19 7.96 0.53
CA ALA A 106 -3.61 7.72 0.79
C ALA A 106 -4.39 7.49 -0.51
N ALA A 107 -4.15 8.33 -1.52
CA ALA A 107 -4.71 8.18 -2.86
C ALA A 107 -4.26 6.87 -3.53
N LEU A 108 -2.97 6.54 -3.46
CA LEU A 108 -2.43 5.27 -3.97
C LEU A 108 -3.12 4.07 -3.32
N TYR A 109 -3.14 4.01 -1.99
CA TYR A 109 -3.74 2.89 -1.27
C TYR A 109 -5.23 2.76 -1.56
N SER A 110 -5.96 3.88 -1.74
CA SER A 110 -7.39 3.90 -2.07
C SER A 110 -7.73 3.10 -3.33
N SER A 111 -6.81 3.05 -4.30
CA SER A 111 -6.92 2.20 -5.49
C SER A 111 -6.28 0.82 -5.28
N LEU A 112 -5.10 0.78 -4.67
CA LEU A 112 -4.24 -0.41 -4.61
C LEU A 112 -4.87 -1.57 -3.83
N TRP A 113 -5.57 -1.30 -2.72
CA TRP A 113 -6.12 -2.36 -1.85
C TRP A 113 -7.10 -3.28 -2.59
N CYS A 114 -7.75 -2.78 -3.64
CA CYS A 114 -8.71 -3.53 -4.47
C CYS A 114 -8.19 -3.83 -5.88
N ASP A 115 -6.96 -3.47 -6.22
CA ASP A 115 -6.39 -3.72 -7.55
C ASP A 115 -6.10 -5.23 -7.72
N PRO A 116 -6.74 -5.93 -8.67
CA PRO A 116 -6.50 -7.36 -8.91
C PRO A 116 -5.15 -7.64 -9.58
N ARG A 117 -4.46 -6.62 -10.09
CA ARG A 117 -3.18 -6.76 -10.81
C ARG A 117 -1.98 -6.96 -9.90
N ILE A 118 -2.14 -6.72 -8.58
CA ILE A 118 -1.12 -7.02 -7.58
C ILE A 118 -1.43 -8.34 -6.85
N GLY A 119 -0.39 -9.02 -6.39
CA GLY A 119 -0.48 -10.29 -5.66
C GLY A 119 -0.88 -10.18 -4.19
N ALA A 120 -1.29 -9.00 -3.71
CA ALA A 120 -1.56 -8.76 -2.29
C ALA A 120 -2.54 -9.78 -1.69
N SER A 121 -2.17 -10.38 -0.56
CA SER A 121 -3.03 -11.32 0.16
C SER A 121 -4.28 -10.62 0.71
N ALA A 122 -5.34 -11.38 0.99
CA ALA A 122 -6.56 -10.83 1.59
C ALA A 122 -6.28 -10.11 2.94
N SER A 123 -5.33 -10.64 3.72
CA SER A 123 -4.88 -10.02 4.97
C SER A 123 -4.19 -8.68 4.71
N ALA A 124 -3.23 -8.63 3.76
CA ALA A 124 -2.53 -7.40 3.40
C ALA A 124 -3.50 -6.32 2.90
N ARG A 125 -4.47 -6.70 2.05
CA ARG A 125 -5.49 -5.78 1.53
C ARG A 125 -6.38 -5.19 2.61
N ARG A 126 -6.76 -5.97 3.64
CA ARG A 126 -7.49 -5.45 4.81
C ARG A 126 -6.66 -4.42 5.59
N VAL A 127 -5.35 -4.65 5.71
CA VAL A 127 -4.46 -3.68 6.35
C VAL A 127 -4.31 -2.44 5.49
N MET A 128 -4.16 -2.55 4.16
CA MET A 128 -4.18 -1.40 3.26
C MET A 128 -5.47 -0.59 3.37
N LEU A 129 -6.63 -1.25 3.46
CA LEU A 129 -7.92 -0.56 3.67
C LEU A 129 -7.95 0.17 5.02
N ALA A 130 -7.43 -0.43 6.10
CA ALA A 130 -7.28 0.26 7.38
C ALA A 130 -6.32 1.48 7.29
N MET A 131 -5.23 1.37 6.52
CA MET A 131 -4.33 2.50 6.26
C MET A 131 -5.04 3.63 5.52
N VAL A 132 -5.91 3.32 4.55
CA VAL A 132 -6.73 4.32 3.84
C VAL A 132 -7.59 5.11 4.83
N SER A 133 -8.32 4.42 5.71
CA SER A 133 -9.14 5.07 6.74
C SER A 133 -8.31 5.99 7.63
N LEU A 134 -7.18 5.51 8.15
CA LEU A 134 -6.31 6.27 9.05
C LEU A 134 -5.67 7.49 8.36
N LEU A 135 -5.27 7.36 7.10
CA LEU A 135 -4.69 8.47 6.35
C LEU A 135 -5.74 9.55 6.04
N HIS A 136 -6.96 9.16 5.68
CA HIS A 136 -8.07 10.11 5.45
C HIS A 136 -8.51 10.81 6.74
N GLU A 137 -8.58 10.10 7.87
CA GLU A 137 -8.90 10.72 9.17
C GLU A 137 -7.91 11.82 9.54
N ARG A 138 -6.63 11.64 9.21
CA ARG A 138 -5.58 12.64 9.42
C ARG A 138 -5.68 13.83 8.48
N GLU A 139 -6.12 13.63 7.25
CA GLU A 139 -6.42 14.73 6.33
C GLU A 139 -7.59 15.57 6.85
N ALA A 140 -8.64 14.91 7.39
CA ALA A 140 -9.80 15.57 7.97
C ALA A 140 -9.51 16.25 9.31
N THR A 141 -8.51 15.76 10.06
CA THR A 141 -8.08 16.30 11.34
C THR A 141 -6.66 16.87 11.23
N PRO A 142 -6.47 18.00 10.52
CA PRO A 142 -5.17 18.62 10.42
C PRO A 142 -4.65 18.90 11.84
N ARG A 143 -3.42 18.46 12.13
CA ARG A 143 -2.74 18.76 13.40
C ARG A 143 -2.91 20.25 13.67
N PHE A 144 -3.55 20.60 14.79
CA PHE A 144 -3.72 21.98 15.21
C PHE A 144 -2.36 22.68 15.21
N VAL A 145 -2.14 23.58 14.26
CA VAL A 145 -1.00 24.49 14.28
C VAL A 145 -1.43 25.68 15.14
N PRO A 146 -0.88 25.87 16.35
CA PRO A 146 -1.16 27.09 17.10
C PRO A 146 -0.71 28.28 16.25
N ARG A 147 -1.67 29.11 15.83
CA ARG A 147 -1.37 30.41 15.21
C ARG A 147 -0.60 31.22 16.24
N GLY A 148 0.70 31.39 16.01
CA GLY A 148 1.55 32.29 16.77
C GLY A 148 0.88 33.66 16.89
N GLY A 149 0.71 34.10 18.13
CA GLY A 149 -0.04 35.29 18.49
C GLY A 149 0.50 36.55 17.82
N ARG A 150 -0.45 37.43 17.49
CA ARG A 150 -0.23 38.86 17.26
C ARG A 150 0.80 39.42 18.24
N ARG A 151 1.90 39.99 17.73
CA ARG A 151 2.60 41.08 18.40
C ARG A 151 2.09 42.39 17.81
N THR A 152 1.12 42.98 18.49
CA THR A 152 0.94 44.44 18.55
C THR A 152 2.13 45.01 19.31
N ILE A 153 2.87 45.91 18.66
CA ILE A 153 3.40 47.15 19.27
C ILE A 153 3.19 48.23 18.21
#